data_AF-A0A077KUA5-F1
#
_entry.id   AF-A0A077KUA5-F1
#
_cell.length_a   1.000
_cell.length_b   1.000
_cell.length_c   1.000
_cell.angle_alpha   90.00
_cell.angle_beta   90.00
_cell.angle_gamma   90.00
#
_symmetry.space_group_name_H-M   'P 1'
#
loop_
_entity.id
_entity.type
_entity.pdbx_description
1 polymer ?
#
loop_
_entity_poly.entity_id
_entity_poly.type
_entity_poly.pdbx_seq_one_letter_code
_entity_poly.pdbx_strand_id
1 'polypeptide(L)'
;MVGFKKEQLYQPSVYEYHQFDTFKVGNLKFNVSKNYPYNFETPLPAISASFIFDDAKAGIFPQPINKNDVSKGFIWKTMTSEEKKEAAATINIIEKIHK
;
A
#
# COMPACT_ATOMS: atom_id res chain seq x y z
N MET A 1 -27.99 -23.44 -0.49
CA MET A 1 -27.36 -22.77 0.66
C MET A 1 -26.54 -23.81 1.39
N VAL A 2 -25.22 -23.64 1.47
CA VAL A 2 -24.34 -24.61 2.15
C VAL A 2 -24.53 -24.39 3.66
N GLY A 3 -24.99 -25.42 4.38
CA GLY A 3 -25.35 -25.34 5.80
C GLY A 3 -24.18 -25.06 6.74
N PHE A 4 -24.52 -24.77 7.99
CA PHE A 4 -23.59 -24.48 9.10
C PHE A 4 -22.56 -25.59 9.29
N LYS A 5 -21.29 -25.20 9.43
CA LYS A 5 -20.14 -26.10 9.62
C LYS A 5 -19.54 -25.86 11.02
N LYS A 6 -19.30 -26.91 11.81
CA LYS A 6 -18.78 -26.82 13.19
C LYS A 6 -17.45 -26.08 13.27
N GLU A 7 -16.68 -26.10 12.19
CA GLU A 7 -15.39 -25.43 12.02
C GLU A 7 -15.51 -23.89 12.14
N GLN A 8 -16.69 -23.31 11.89
CA GLN A 8 -16.98 -21.88 12.09
C GLN A 8 -17.01 -21.45 13.58
N LEU A 9 -16.95 -22.40 14.53
CA LEU A 9 -16.89 -22.12 15.97
C LEU A 9 -15.46 -21.93 16.50
N TYR A 10 -14.44 -22.41 15.78
CA TYR A 10 -13.04 -22.44 16.25
C TYR A 10 -12.04 -21.82 15.27
N GLN A 11 -12.47 -21.46 14.06
CA GLN A 11 -11.70 -20.60 13.16
C GLN A 11 -11.82 -19.14 13.66
N PRO A 12 -10.75 -18.34 13.69
CA PRO A 12 -10.90 -16.91 13.98
C PRO A 12 -11.91 -16.33 12.97
N SER A 13 -12.93 -15.63 13.48
CA SER A 13 -13.97 -15.03 12.64
C SER A 13 -13.44 -13.88 11.77
N VAL A 14 -12.21 -13.43 12.04
CA VAL A 14 -11.53 -12.29 11.41
C VAL A 14 -10.16 -12.74 10.93
N TYR A 15 -9.81 -12.39 9.70
CA TYR A 15 -8.55 -12.74 9.07
C TYR A 15 -7.48 -11.72 9.46
N GLU A 16 -6.86 -11.84 10.62
CA GLU A 16 -5.90 -10.82 11.09
C GLU A 16 -4.60 -10.85 10.27
N TYR A 17 -4.32 -9.75 9.58
CA TYR A 17 -3.11 -9.56 8.80
C TYR A 17 -2.48 -8.21 9.11
N HIS A 18 -1.57 -8.23 10.07
CA HIS A 18 -0.91 -7.03 10.59
C HIS A 18 0.48 -6.78 9.98
N GLN A 19 0.81 -7.45 8.89
CA GLN A 19 2.15 -7.38 8.29
C GLN A 19 2.19 -6.36 7.16
N PHE A 20 2.66 -5.16 7.48
CA PHE A 20 2.91 -4.10 6.50
C PHE A 20 4.23 -3.39 6.80
N ASP A 21 4.74 -2.68 5.80
CA ASP A 21 5.81 -1.69 5.95
C ASP A 21 5.33 -0.31 5.53
N THR A 22 5.92 0.72 6.13
CA THR A 22 5.59 2.11 5.83
C THR A 22 6.67 2.75 4.98
N PHE A 23 6.26 3.41 3.91
CA PHE A 23 7.12 4.10 2.97
C PHE A 23 6.70 5.55 2.79
N LYS A 24 7.55 6.31 2.11
CA LYS A 24 7.29 7.70 1.76
C LYS A 24 7.85 8.00 0.38
N VAL A 25 7.03 8.64 -0.46
CA VAL A 25 7.44 9.23 -1.74
C VAL A 25 6.86 10.64 -1.80
N GLY A 26 7.73 11.63 -1.94
CA GLY A 26 7.39 13.05 -1.87
C GLY A 26 6.77 13.40 -0.53
N ASN A 27 5.51 13.84 -0.54
CA ASN A 27 4.74 14.17 0.66
C ASN A 27 3.78 13.05 1.08
N LEU A 28 3.68 11.97 0.32
CA LEU A 28 2.80 10.86 0.64
C LEU A 28 3.53 9.83 1.50
N LYS A 29 3.05 9.63 2.73
CA LYS A 29 3.41 8.50 3.59
C LYS A 29 2.31 7.45 3.47
N PHE A 30 2.67 6.21 3.17
CA PHE A 30 1.73 5.12 2.90
C PHE A 30 2.25 3.78 3.38
N ASN A 31 1.34 2.82 3.53
CA ASN A 31 1.62 1.47 3.98
C ASN A 31 1.48 0.46 2.82
N VAL A 32 2.28 -0.60 2.84
CA VAL A 32 2.26 -1.68 1.86
C VAL A 32 2.25 -3.02 2.59
N SER A 33 1.30 -3.89 2.26
CA SER A 33 1.18 -5.25 2.79
C SER A 33 2.37 -6.15 2.41
N LYS A 34 2.86 -6.98 3.33
CA LYS A 34 4.00 -7.91 3.14
C LYS A 34 3.61 -9.27 2.56
N ASN A 35 4.01 -9.60 1.34
CA ASN A 35 3.63 -10.89 0.70
C ASN A 35 2.12 -11.06 0.50
N TYR A 36 1.39 -9.95 0.36
CA TYR A 36 -0.04 -9.99 0.05
C TYR A 36 -0.42 -8.85 -0.90
N PRO A 37 -1.20 -9.10 -1.96
CA PRO A 37 -1.50 -8.08 -2.98
C PRO A 37 -2.58 -7.07 -2.57
N TYR A 38 -3.33 -7.34 -1.50
CA TYR A 38 -4.46 -6.50 -1.06
C TYR A 38 -4.19 -5.83 0.28
N ASN A 39 -4.82 -4.68 0.53
CA ASN A 39 -4.59 -3.87 1.74
C ASN A 39 -5.72 -3.99 2.78
N PHE A 40 -6.40 -5.12 2.85
CA PHE A 40 -7.70 -5.23 3.55
C PHE A 40 -7.68 -4.81 5.03
N GLU A 41 -6.57 -5.05 5.74
CA GLU A 41 -6.34 -4.63 7.13
C GLU A 41 -5.16 -3.67 7.29
N THR A 42 -4.55 -3.25 6.18
CA THR A 42 -3.41 -2.34 6.24
C THR A 42 -3.90 -0.92 6.51
N PRO A 43 -3.37 -0.23 7.54
CA PRO A 43 -3.84 1.11 7.90
C PRO A 43 -3.73 2.09 6.74
N LEU A 44 -4.73 2.94 6.56
CA LEU A 44 -4.72 3.97 5.52
C LEU A 44 -3.76 5.12 5.88
N PRO A 45 -3.10 5.76 4.89
CA PRO A 45 -3.12 5.44 3.45
C PRO A 45 -2.36 4.14 3.14
N ALA A 46 -2.93 3.28 2.31
CA ALA A 46 -2.33 2.01 1.90
C ALA A 46 -2.31 1.87 0.37
N ILE A 47 -1.22 1.34 -0.19
CA ILE A 47 -1.04 1.15 -1.64
C ILE A 47 -0.50 -0.26 -1.87
N SER A 48 -1.13 -1.01 -2.76
CA SER A 48 -0.62 -2.33 -3.15
C SER A 48 0.68 -2.18 -3.95
N ALA A 49 1.61 -3.10 -3.74
CA ALA A 49 2.92 -3.09 -4.42
C ALA A 49 2.81 -2.95 -5.95
N SER A 50 1.85 -3.62 -6.58
CA SER A 50 1.62 -3.55 -8.03
C SER A 50 1.34 -2.11 -8.52
N PHE A 51 0.50 -1.36 -7.80
CA PHE A 51 0.19 0.03 -8.18
C PHE A 51 1.40 0.94 -8.04
N ILE A 52 2.29 0.68 -7.07
CA ILE A 52 3.55 1.43 -6.94
C ILE A 52 4.43 1.19 -8.16
N PHE A 53 4.50 -0.04 -8.65
CA PHE A 53 5.27 -0.39 -9.85
C PHE A 53 4.68 0.27 -11.10
N ASP A 54 3.36 0.22 -11.28
CA ASP A 54 2.67 0.79 -12.42
C ASP A 54 2.78 2.32 -12.45
N ASP A 55 2.55 2.98 -11.31
CA ASP A 55 2.65 4.44 -11.17
C ASP A 55 4.09 4.90 -11.42
N ALA A 56 5.08 4.21 -10.84
CA ALA A 56 6.49 4.53 -11.05
C ALA A 56 6.90 4.38 -12.52
N LYS A 57 6.44 3.33 -13.19
CA LYS A 57 6.66 3.09 -14.62
C LYS A 57 6.00 4.18 -15.49
N ALA A 58 4.82 4.65 -15.10
CA ALA A 58 4.14 5.77 -15.74
C ALA A 58 4.77 7.14 -15.42
N GLY A 59 5.73 7.21 -14.49
CA GLY A 59 6.40 8.44 -14.10
C GLY A 59 5.52 9.38 -13.26
N ILE A 60 4.44 8.87 -12.68
CA ILE A 60 3.49 9.61 -11.86
C ILE A 60 3.41 9.00 -10.46
N PHE A 61 2.97 9.77 -9.47
CA PHE A 61 2.67 9.22 -8.14
C PHE A 61 1.57 10.05 -7.47
N PRO A 62 0.70 9.45 -6.65
CA PRO A 62 -0.27 10.21 -5.86
C PRO A 62 0.45 11.07 -4.82
N GLN A 63 -0.04 12.30 -4.65
CA GLN A 63 0.40 13.23 -3.60
C GLN A 63 -0.82 13.77 -2.86
N PRO A 64 -0.76 13.96 -1.53
CA PRO A 64 -1.88 14.53 -0.79
C PRO A 64 -2.16 15.95 -1.28
N ILE A 65 -3.44 16.29 -1.49
CA ILE A 65 -3.85 17.65 -1.86
C ILE A 65 -3.49 18.62 -0.72
N ASN A 66 -3.69 18.18 0.53
CA ASN A 66 -3.24 18.87 1.72
C ASN A 66 -2.35 17.93 2.55
N LYS A 67 -1.10 18.33 2.78
CA LYS A 67 -0.11 17.54 3.53
C LYS A 67 -0.54 17.22 4.97
N ASN A 68 -1.39 18.05 5.55
CA ASN A 68 -1.84 17.93 6.94
C ASN A 68 -3.22 17.30 7.07
N ASP A 69 -3.93 17.08 5.95
CA ASP A 69 -5.31 16.60 5.95
C ASP A 69 -5.55 15.61 4.81
N VAL A 70 -5.41 14.33 5.12
CA VAL A 70 -5.63 13.20 4.20
C VAL A 70 -7.09 13.09 3.74
N SER A 71 -8.04 13.66 4.49
CA SER A 71 -9.46 13.64 4.09
C SER A 71 -9.74 14.49 2.84
N LYS A 72 -8.83 15.41 2.50
CA LYS A 72 -8.89 16.19 1.26
C LYS A 72 -8.54 15.36 0.02
N GLY A 73 -8.07 14.13 0.20
CA GLY A 73 -7.74 13.21 -0.89
C GLY A 73 -6.39 13.49 -1.54
N PHE A 74 -6.22 12.94 -2.74
CA PHE A 74 -4.94 12.86 -3.44
C PHE A 74 -5.07 13.35 -4.88
N ILE A 75 -3.96 13.82 -5.43
CA ILE A 75 -3.81 14.19 -6.82
C ILE A 75 -2.61 13.44 -7.41
N TRP A 76 -2.81 12.82 -8.56
CA TRP A 76 -1.70 12.23 -9.32
C TRP A 76 -0.91 13.35 -9.99
N LYS A 77 0.40 13.35 -9.77
CA LYS A 77 1.33 14.30 -10.35
C LYS A 77 2.50 13.57 -10.97
N THR A 78 3.09 14.16 -12.01
CA THR A 78 4.37 13.71 -12.53
C THR A 78 5.43 13.82 -11.44
N MET A 79 6.18 12.74 -11.22
CA MET A 79 7.22 12.72 -10.19
C MET A 79 8.39 13.63 -10.56
N THR A 80 8.88 14.35 -9.56
CA THR A 80 10.18 15.04 -9.61
C THR A 80 11.33 14.02 -9.63
N SER A 81 12.54 14.49 -9.95
CA SER A 81 13.74 13.64 -9.96
C SER A 81 14.05 13.02 -8.59
N GLU A 82 13.69 13.71 -7.50
CA GLU A 82 13.84 13.20 -6.14
C GLU A 82 12.80 12.13 -5.84
N GLU A 83 11.52 12.39 -6.12
CA GLU A 83 10.43 11.42 -5.93
C GLU A 83 10.66 10.13 -6.75
N LYS A 84 11.22 10.23 -7.96
CA LYS A 84 11.60 9.04 -8.75
C LYS A 84 12.66 8.18 -8.06
N LYS A 85 13.63 8.80 -7.38
CA LYS A 85 14.65 8.08 -6.61
C LYS A 85 14.03 7.41 -5.38
N GLU A 86 13.15 8.13 -4.68
CA GLU A 86 12.43 7.59 -3.52
C GLU A 86 11.52 6.42 -3.91
N ALA A 87 10.79 6.54 -5.02
CA ALA A 87 9.97 5.47 -5.57
C ALA A 87 10.83 4.25 -5.96
N ALA A 88 11.95 4.45 -6.68
CA ALA A 88 12.86 3.37 -7.03
C ALA A 88 13.46 2.68 -5.79
N ALA A 89 13.83 3.44 -4.76
CA ALA A 89 14.33 2.88 -3.50
C ALA A 89 13.24 2.04 -2.80
N THR A 90 12.00 2.54 -2.79
CA THR A 90 10.83 1.84 -2.23
C THR A 90 10.58 0.53 -2.97
N ILE A 91 10.58 0.54 -4.31
CA ILE A 91 10.41 -0.65 -5.15
C ILE A 91 11.48 -1.70 -4.86
N ASN A 92 12.74 -1.30 -4.81
CA ASN A 92 13.85 -2.21 -4.51
C ASN A 92 13.71 -2.86 -3.12
N ILE A 93 13.17 -2.15 -2.14
CA ILE A 93 12.92 -2.71 -0.79
C ILE A 93 11.76 -3.71 -0.85
N ILE A 94 10.65 -3.34 -1.50
CA ILE A 94 9.47 -4.20 -1.68
C ILE A 94 9.86 -5.51 -2.38
N GLU A 95 10.60 -5.45 -3.48
CA GLU A 95 11.08 -6.63 -4.20
C GLU A 95 11.97 -7.54 -3.35
N LYS A 96 12.74 -6.98 -2.41
CA LYS A 96 13.56 -7.77 -1.48
C LYS A 96 12.74 -8.45 -0.39
N ILE A 97 11.61 -7.85 0.02
CA ILE A 97 10.71 -8.44 1.01
C ILE A 97 9.91 -9.61 0.41
N HIS A 98 9.61 -9.53 -0.89
CA HIS A 98 8.87 -10.56 -1.62
C HIS A 98 9.73 -11.70 -2.17
N LYS A 99 11.07 -11.60 -2.07
CA LYS A 99 12.02 -12.67 -2.43
C LYS A 99 12.29 -13.58 -1.24
#